data_AF-A0A7K2XV79-F1
#
_entry.id   AF-A0A7K2XV79-F1
#
_cell.length_a   1.000
_cell.length_b   1.000
_cell.length_c   1.000
_cell.angle_alpha   90.00
_cell.angle_beta   90.00
_cell.angle_gamma   90.00
#
_symmetry.space_group_name_H-M   'P 1'
#
loop_
_entity.id
_entity.type
_entity.pdbx_description
1 polymer ?
#
loop_
_entity_poly.entity_id
_entity_poly.type
_entity_poly.pdbx_seq_one_letter_code
_entity_poly.pdbx_strand_id
1 'polypeptide(L)' 'MVKIRELDPSASPLDYYGYELRRLREQAGLKQAQLGEIIFCTGSLIG' A
#
# COMPACT_ATOMS: atom_id res chain seq x y z
N MET A 1 -11.66 -8.28 11.13
CA MET A 1 -11.07 -8.78 9.86
C MET A 1 -10.69 -7.58 9.01
N VAL A 2 -9.42 -7.42 8.65
CA VAL A 2 -9.00 -6.36 7.72
C VAL A 2 -9.39 -6.80 6.32
N LYS A 3 -10.26 -6.05 5.64
CA LYS A 3 -10.61 -6.32 4.24
C LYS A 3 -9.47 -5.80 3.38
N ILE A 4 -8.54 -6.66 3.00
CA ILE A 4 -7.48 -6.32 2.05
C ILE A 4 -8.18 -6.07 0.71
N ARG A 5 -8.13 -4.82 0.24
CA ARG A 5 -8.61 -4.48 -1.11
C ARG A 5 -7.65 -5.11 -2.13
N GLU A 6 -8.19 -5.98 -2.96
CA GLU A 6 -7.51 -6.45 -4.16
C GLU A 6 -7.43 -5.28 -5.14
N LEU A 7 -6.23 -5.00 -5.65
CA LEU A 7 -5.98 -3.93 -6.60
C LEU A 7 -5.73 -4.58 -7.95
N ASP A 8 -6.62 -4.33 -8.91
CA ASP A 8 -6.43 -4.72 -10.30
C ASP A 8 -5.60 -3.65 -11.01
N PRO A 9 -4.32 -3.90 -11.34
CA PRO A 9 -3.47 -2.89 -11.96
C PRO A 9 -3.93 -2.49 -13.37
N SER A 10 -4.85 -3.24 -13.98
CA SER A 10 -5.41 -2.96 -15.30
C SER A 10 -6.71 -2.15 -15.28
N ALA A 11 -7.36 -2.02 -14.12
CA ALA A 11 -8.66 -1.37 -14.00
C ALA A 11 -8.61 0.15 -14.15
N SER A 12 -7.55 0.79 -13.65
CA SER A 12 -7.34 2.24 -13.77
C SER A 12 -5.90 2.66 -13.43
N PRO A 13 -5.45 3.87 -13.83
CA PRO A 13 -4.17 4.41 -13.38
C PRO A 13 -4.03 4.51 -11.85
N LEU A 14 -5.15 4.75 -11.15
CA LEU A 14 -5.15 4.84 -9.68
C LEU A 14 -4.94 3.46 -9.05
N ASP A 15 -5.55 2.42 -9.60
CA ASP A 15 -5.36 1.05 -9.12
C ASP A 15 -3.94 0.55 -9.41
N TYR A 16 -3.41 0.86 -10.61
CA TYR A 16 -2.01 0.60 -10.94
C TYR A 16 -1.05 1.26 -9.94
N TYR A 17 -1.26 2.55 -9.65
CA TYR A 17 -0.43 3.28 -8.70
C TYR A 17 -0.48 2.68 -7.30
N GLY A 18 -1.68 2.35 -6.79
CA GLY A 18 -1.84 1.68 -5.50
C GLY A 18 -1.17 0.30 -5.47
N TYR A 19 -1.25 -0.46 -6.56
CA TYR A 19 -0.60 -1.76 -6.70
C TYR A 19 0.93 -1.62 -6.63
N GLU A 20 1.51 -0.69 -7.38
CA GLU A 20 2.96 -0.48 -7.40
C GLU A 20 3.49 -0.02 -6.04
N LEU A 21 2.79 0.88 -5.34
CA LEU A 21 3.15 1.27 -3.97
C LEU A 21 3.16 0.06 -3.02
N ARG A 22 2.15 -0.81 -3.12
CA ARG A 22 2.10 -2.05 -2.33
C ARG A 22 3.26 -2.98 -2.66
N ARG A 23 3.54 -3.18 -3.95
CA ARG A 23 4.65 -4.01 -4.44
C ARG A 23 6.00 -3.50 -3.93
N LEU A 24 6.27 -2.20 -4.03
CA LEU A 24 7.52 -1.59 -3.57
C LEU A 24 7.67 -1.67 -2.04
N ARG A 25 6.59 -1.41 -1.28
CA ARG A 25 6.59 -1.57 0.18
C ARG A 25 6.95 -3.01 0.58
N GLU A 26 6.36 -4.00 -0.08
CA GLU A 26 6.59 -5.42 0.21
C GLU A 26 7.97 -5.89 -0.21
N GLN A 27 8.49 -5.40 -1.35
CA GLN A 27 9.88 -5.63 -1.76
C GLN A 27 10.90 -5.06 -0.78
N ALA A 28 10.58 -3.96 -0.11
CA ALA A 28 11.37 -3.40 0.98
C ALA A 28 11.20 -4.17 2.31
N GLY A 29 10.37 -5.23 2.37
CA GLY A 29 10.11 -5.99 3.59
C GLY A 29 9.29 -5.26 4.65
N LEU A 30 8.60 -4.17 4.27
CA LEU A 30 7.89 -3.31 5.20
C LEU A 30 6.42 -3.72 5.36
N LYS A 31 5.93 -3.74 6.59
CA LYS A 31 4.48 -3.70 6.89
C LYS A 31 3.95 -2.28 6.67
N GLN A 32 2.65 -2.14 6.42
CA GLN A 32 1.99 -0.84 6.23
C GLN A 32 2.22 0.13 7.41
N ALA A 33 2.21 -0.37 8.65
CA ALA A 33 2.50 0.43 9.83
C ALA A 33 3.95 0.96 9.85
N GLN A 34 4.92 0.13 9.47
CA GLN A 34 6.35 0.51 9.43
C GLN A 34 6.62 1.57 8.34
N LEU A 35 5.94 1.46 7.19
CA LEU A 35 5.98 2.54 6.19
C LEU A 35 5.39 3.83 6.76
N GLY A 36 4.27 3.75 7.49
CA GLY A 36 3.66 4.90 8.17
C GLY A 36 4.61 5.58 9.15
N GLU A 37 5.34 4.82 9.95
CA GLU A 37 6.36 5.34 10.89
C GLU A 37 7.44 6.14 10.16
N ILE A 38 7.90 5.69 8.99
CA ILE A 38 8.95 6.35 8.19
C ILE A 38 8.48 7.71 7.65
N ILE A 39 7.20 7.82 7.27
CA ILE A 39 6.63 9.04 6.65
C ILE A 39 5.76 9.86 7.59
N PHE A 40 5.84 9.59 8.90
CA PHE A 40 5.08 10.30 9.94
C PHE A 40 3.55 10.24 9.78
N CYS A 41 3.02 9.11 9.30
CA CYS A 41 1.59 8.87 9.10
C CYS A 41 1.13 7.60 9.83
N THR A 42 -0.13 7.52 10.23
CA THR A 42 -0.70 6.22 10.66
C THR A 42 -0.85 5.31 9.44
N GLY A 43 -0.70 4.00 9.63
CA GLY A 43 -0.86 3.04 8.53
C GLY A 43 -2.21 3.15 7.82
N SER A 44 -3.27 3.59 8.51
CA SER A 44 -4.60 3.79 7.93
C SER A 44 -4.70 4.90 6.89
N LEU A 45 -3.75 5.85 6.85
CA LEU A 45 -3.75 6.96 5.89
C LEU A 45 -3.10 6.58 4.55
N ILE A 46 -2.47 5.41 4.47
CA ILE A 46 -1.67 4.97 3.31
C ILE A 46 -2.02 3.57 2.81
N GLY A 47 -3.22 3.07 3.16
CA GLY A 47 -3.72 1.73 2.84
C GLY A 47 -4.68 1.66 1.68
#